data_AF-A0A537Q8W9-F1
#
_entry.id   AF-A0A537Q8W9-F1
#
_cell.length_a   1.000
_cell.length_b   1.000
_cell.length_c   1.000
_cell.angle_alpha   90.00
_cell.angle_beta   90.00
_cell.angle_gamma   90.00
#
_symmetry.space_group_name_H-M   'P 1'
#
loop_
_entity.id
_entity.type
_entity.pdbx_description
1 polymer ?
#
loop_
_entity_poly.entity_id
_entity_poly.type
_entity_poly.pdbx_seq_one_letter_code
_entity_poly.pdbx_strand_id
1 'polypeptide(L)'
;MSWLTEDLVELGHKVTLFASGDSLTRGFLVPVWPSALRLGRPRVDPIVAQTMSLQLLAERAGEFDIIHFHTDWVHLPSCDTSGFRF
;
A
#
# COMPACT_ATOMS: atom_id res chain seq x y z
N MET A 1 0.15 3.69 10.42
CA MET A 1 1.00 4.78 9.92
C MET A 1 0.14 5.65 9.02
N SER A 2 -0.70 6.52 9.60
CA SER A 2 -1.60 7.40 8.82
C SER A 2 -1.00 8.80 8.65
N TRP A 3 -0.22 9.28 9.63
CA TRP A 3 0.41 10.61 9.65
C TRP A 3 1.08 11.04 8.34
N LEU A 4 1.92 10.19 7.73
CA LEU A 4 2.59 10.54 6.47
C LEU A 4 1.58 10.80 5.33
N THR A 5 0.59 9.92 5.18
CA THR A 5 -0.48 10.08 4.18
C THR A 5 -1.25 11.36 4.44
N GLU A 6 -1.61 11.60 5.70
CA GLU A 6 -2.38 12.76 6.08
C GLU A 6 -1.61 14.06 5.83
N ASP A 7 -0.35 14.15 6.25
CA ASP A 7 0.46 15.35 6.10
C ASP A 7 0.73 15.65 4.61
N LEU A 8 0.95 14.61 3.79
CA LEU A 8 1.13 14.78 2.34
C LEU A 8 -0.15 15.28 1.65
N VAL A 9 -1.32 14.79 2.07
CA VAL A 9 -2.61 15.32 1.58
C VAL A 9 -2.78 16.79 1.98
N GLU A 10 -2.39 17.16 3.21
CA GLU A 10 -2.47 18.53 3.70
C GLU A 10 -1.53 19.50 2.95
N LEU A 11 -0.38 19.00 2.50
CA LEU A 11 0.53 19.71 1.62
C LEU A 11 0.04 19.79 0.15
N GLY A 12 -1.13 19.21 -0.17
CA GLY A 12 -1.77 19.29 -1.48
C GLY A 12 -1.39 18.16 -2.45
N HIS A 13 -0.70 17.12 -1.98
CA HIS A 13 -0.38 15.97 -2.83
C HIS A 13 -1.59 15.03 -3.00
N LYS A 14 -1.69 14.41 -4.18
CA LYS A 14 -2.65 13.33 -4.43
C LYS A 14 -2.06 12.04 -3.87
N VAL A 15 -2.59 11.58 -2.74
CA VAL A 15 -2.07 10.37 -2.08
C VAL A 15 -3.07 9.23 -2.19
N THR A 16 -2.56 8.08 -2.60
CA THR A 16 -3.31 6.81 -2.62
C THR A 16 -2.72 5.87 -1.57
N LEU A 17 -3.56 5.28 -0.74
CA LEU A 17 -3.19 4.32 0.30
C LEU A 17 -3.69 2.93 -0.09
N PHE A 18 -2.77 1.98 -0.30
CA PHE A 18 -3.07 0.57 -0.48
C PHE A 18 -3.04 -0.12 0.89
N ALA A 19 -4.21 -0.37 1.48
CA ALA A 19 -4.32 -0.86 2.86
C ALA A 19 -5.61 -1.64 3.09
N SER A 20 -5.83 -2.09 4.34
CA SER A 20 -7.08 -2.73 4.69
C SER A 20 -8.27 -1.77 4.56
N GLY A 21 -9.44 -2.31 4.21
CA GLY A 21 -10.67 -1.52 3.95
C GLY A 21 -11.22 -0.79 5.18
N ASP A 22 -10.79 -1.17 6.38
CA ASP A 22 -11.07 -0.48 7.64
C ASP A 22 -10.05 0.62 7.97
N SER A 23 -9.13 0.93 7.06
CA SER A 23 -8.19 2.05 7.22
C SER A 23 -8.91 3.38 7.09
N LEU A 24 -8.57 4.32 7.98
CA LEU A 24 -9.04 5.71 7.92
C LEU A 24 -7.94 6.59 7.34
N THR A 25 -8.27 7.35 6.29
CA THR A 25 -7.34 8.29 5.67
C THR A 25 -8.06 9.42 4.93
N ARG A 26 -7.44 10.61 4.81
CA ARG A 26 -7.91 11.69 3.91
C ARG A 26 -7.53 11.45 2.44
N GLY A 27 -6.61 10.51 2.17
CA GLY A 27 -6.22 10.12 0.82
C GLY A 27 -7.22 9.15 0.15
N PHE A 28 -6.89 8.71 -1.06
CA PHE A 28 -7.66 7.70 -1.77
C PHE A 28 -7.33 6.30 -1.24
N LEU A 29 -8.28 5.63 -0.60
CA LEU A 29 -8.10 4.26 -0.12
C LEU A 29 -8.35 3.25 -1.25
N VAL A 30 -7.36 2.40 -1.50
CA VAL A 30 -7.49 1.18 -2.31
C VAL A 30 -7.49 -0.01 -1.35
N PRO A 31 -8.66 -0.63 -1.10
CA PRO A 31 -8.77 -1.73 -0.15
C PRO A 31 -8.16 -3.01 -0.74
N VAL A 32 -7.01 -3.43 -0.21
CA VAL A 32 -6.32 -4.68 -0.61
C VAL A 32 -6.76 -5.89 0.22
N TRP A 33 -7.33 -5.64 1.40
CA TRP A 33 -7.86 -6.66 2.29
C TRP A 33 -9.06 -6.09 3.07
N PRO A 34 -10.08 -6.87 3.46
CA PRO A 34 -11.28 -6.31 4.09
C PRO A 34 -11.05 -5.57 5.41
N SER A 35 -10.13 -6.06 6.26
CA SER A 35 -9.87 -5.49 7.60
C SER A 35 -8.43 -5.70 8.06
N ALA A 36 -8.02 -5.05 9.14
CA ALA A 36 -6.67 -5.20 9.67
C ALA A 36 -6.34 -6.67 9.99
N LEU A 37 -5.29 -7.20 9.37
CA LEU A 37 -4.89 -8.62 9.45
C LEU A 37 -4.66 -9.12 10.88
N ARG A 38 -4.17 -8.24 11.76
CA ARG A 38 -3.95 -8.53 13.19
C ARG A 38 -5.25 -8.85 13.94
N LEU A 39 -6.39 -8.35 13.45
CA LEU A 39 -7.70 -8.48 14.09
C LEU A 39 -8.55 -9.60 13.47
N GLY A 40 -8.20 -10.08 12.27
CA GLY A 40 -8.95 -11.10 11.54
C GLY A 40 -8.87 -12.51 12.17
N ARG A 41 -10.01 -13.22 12.17
CA ARG A 41 -10.10 -14.66 12.47
C ARG A 41 -10.88 -15.38 11.35
N PRO A 42 -10.37 -16.49 10.79
CA PRO A 42 -9.08 -17.14 11.06
C PRO A 42 -7.89 -16.25 10.68
N ARG A 43 -6.75 -16.48 11.33
CA ARG A 43 -5.55 -15.66 11.12
C ARG A 43 -5.02 -15.93 9.71
N VAL A 44 -5.03 -14.90 8.87
CA VAL A 44 -4.48 -14.94 7.51
C VAL A 44 -2.97 -14.68 7.61
N ASP A 45 -2.20 -15.36 6.76
CA ASP A 45 -0.77 -15.09 6.63
C ASP A 45 -0.56 -13.65 6.13
N PRO A 46 0.13 -12.78 6.90
CA PRO A 46 0.38 -11.41 6.49
C PRO A 46 1.13 -11.27 5.16
N ILE A 47 1.94 -12.27 4.78
CA ILE A 47 2.68 -12.26 3.51
C ILE A 47 1.72 -12.37 2.31
N VAL A 48 0.61 -13.12 2.44
CA VAL A 48 -0.37 -13.25 1.37
C VAL A 48 -1.01 -11.90 1.06
N ALA A 49 -1.50 -11.20 2.08
CA ALA A 49 -2.11 -9.89 1.91
C ALA A 49 -1.11 -8.83 1.41
N GLN A 50 0.14 -8.88 1.87
CA GLN A 50 1.21 -8.02 1.36
C GLN A 50 1.50 -8.30 -0.12
N THR A 51 1.59 -9.57 -0.51
CA THR A 51 1.83 -9.98 -1.90
C THR A 51 0.69 -9.49 -2.82
N MET A 52 -0.57 -9.63 -2.39
CA MET A 52 -1.72 -9.10 -3.14
C MET A 52 -1.65 -7.57 -3.29
N SER A 53 -1.22 -6.87 -2.23
CA SER A 53 -1.04 -5.41 -2.27
C SER A 53 0.03 -5.00 -3.27
N LEU A 54 1.16 -5.71 -3.28
CA LEU A 54 2.27 -5.47 -4.20
C LEU A 54 1.91 -5.77 -5.65
N GLN A 55 1.15 -6.85 -5.89
CA GLN A 55 0.67 -7.17 -7.24
C GLN A 55 -0.24 -6.06 -7.78
N LEU A 56 -1.22 -5.61 -6.99
CA LEU A 56 -2.13 -4.53 -7.39
C LEU A 56 -1.39 -3.20 -7.62
N LEU A 57 -0.40 -2.91 -6.77
CA LEU A 57 0.46 -1.73 -6.95
C LEU A 57 1.31 -1.85 -8.22
N ALA A 58 1.89 -3.01 -8.51
CA ALA A 58 2.71 -3.23 -9.70
C ALA A 58 1.93 -3.00 -10.99
N GLU A 59 0.67 -3.42 -11.05
CA GLU A 59 -0.24 -3.16 -12.19
C GLU A 59 -0.52 -1.67 -12.42
N ARG A 60 -0.43 -0.86 -11.36
CA ARG A 60 -0.76 0.57 -11.36
C ARG A 60 0.45 1.48 -11.14
N ALA A 61 1.66 0.91 -11.15
CA ALA A 61 2.86 1.61 -10.73
C ALA A 61 3.12 2.89 -11.54
N GLY A 62 2.81 2.85 -12.85
CA GLY A 62 2.95 4.00 -13.76
C GLY A 62 1.99 5.16 -13.49
N GLU A 63 1.05 5.03 -12.56
CA GLU A 63 0.16 6.12 -12.13
C GLU A 63 0.81 7.05 -11.08
N PHE A 64 1.97 6.66 -10.52
CA PHE A 64 2.55 7.32 -9.35
C PHE A 64 3.96 7.85 -9.64
N ASP A 65 4.20 9.11 -9.25
CA ASP A 65 5.55 9.71 -9.31
C ASP A 65 6.45 9.17 -8.18
N ILE A 66 5.87 8.87 -7.02
CA ILE A 66 6.56 8.40 -5.82
C ILE A 66 5.77 7.26 -5.20
N ILE A 67 6.47 6.19 -4.84
CA ILE A 67 5.90 5.03 -4.16
C ILE A 67 6.69 4.78 -2.87
N HIS A 68 5.98 4.71 -1.75
CA HIS A 68 6.54 4.52 -0.41
C HIS A 68 5.97 3.25 0.23
N PHE A 69 6.84 2.42 0.81
CA PHE A 69 6.48 1.10 1.32
C PHE A 69 6.57 0.99 2.85
N HIS A 70 5.63 0.25 3.43
CA HIS A 70 5.65 -0.21 4.83
C HIS A 70 5.49 -1.74 4.89
N THR A 71 6.30 -2.45 4.10
CA THR A 71 6.24 -3.92 3.93
C THR A 71 7.59 -4.59 4.21
N ASP A 72 8.39 -3.99 5.09
CA ASP A 72 9.77 -4.38 5.36
C ASP A 72 10.55 -4.58 4.04
N TRP A 73 11.00 -5.81 3.76
CA TRP A 73 11.80 -6.15 2.57
C TRP A 73 11.01 -6.82 1.45
N VAL A 74 9.71 -7.09 1.64
CA VAL A 74 8.90 -7.92 0.72
C VAL A 74 8.74 -7.26 -0.65
N HIS A 75 8.83 -5.92 -0.73
CA HIS A 75 8.70 -5.16 -1.96
C HIS A 75 9.96 -5.18 -2.85
N LEU A 76 11.12 -5.55 -2.32
CA LEU A 76 12.39 -5.41 -3.05
C LEU A 76 12.41 -6.15 -4.40
N PRO A 77 11.93 -7.40 -4.53
CA PRO A 77 11.95 -8.10 -5.82
C PRO A 77 11.09 -7.41 -6.88
N SER A 78 10.00 -6.76 -6.47
CA SER A 78 9.06 -6.07 -7.36
C SER A 78 9.61 -4.74 -7.91
N CYS A 79 10.53 -4.10 -7.19
CA CYS A 79 11.16 -2.86 -7.66
C CYS A 79 12.11 -3.07 -8.86
N ASP A 80 12.76 -4.23 -8.98
CA ASP A 80 13.70 -4.46 -10.09
C ASP A 80 13.00 -4.95 -11.38
N THR A 81 11.93 -5.74 -11.23
CA THR A 81 11.31 -6.45 -12.36
C THR A 81 10.25 -5.65 -13.12
N SER A 82 9.67 -4.59 -12.53
CA SER A 82 8.53 -3.87 -13.13
C SER A 82 8.91 -2.53 -13.78
N GLY A 83 10.20 -2.22 -13.93
CA GLY A 83 10.63 -0.95 -14.52
C GLY A 83 10.45 0.26 -13.58
N PHE A 84 10.39 0.04 -12.27
CA PHE A 84 10.51 1.09 -11.26
C PHE A 84 11.91 1.68 -11.34
N ARG A 85 12.08 2.75 -12.11
CA ARG A 85 13.31 3.53 -12.14
C ARG A 85 13.17 4.69 -11.16
N PHE A 86 13.99 4.68 -10.11
CA PHE A 86 14.20 5.86 -9.27
C PHE A 86 14.86 6.99 -10.08
#